data_AF-A0A7W1ZUZ9-F1
#
_entry.id   AF-A0A7W1ZUZ9-F1
#
_cell.length_a   1.000
_cell.length_b   1.000
_cell.length_c   1.000
_cell.angle_alpha   90.00
_cell.angle_beta   90.00
_cell.angle_gamma   90.00
#
_symmetry.space_group_name_H-M   'P 1'
#
loop_
_entity.id
_entity.type
_entity.pdbx_description
1 polymer ?
#
loop_
_entity_poly.entity_id
_entity_poly.type
_entity_poly.pdbx_seq_one_letter_code
_entity_poly.pdbx_strand_id
1 'polypeptide(L)'
;DGDLDLFVANGCLNPSLMPNPDYYFENINYRFVNKSQEKGVADRGISRGSVVFDYDNDGDLDLLVVNQKPISGNFGEPSRTILYRNDSAMGNWLKVRLNGVDADMNGIGARVRVVAGGLSMIREIDGGSSHLSQNSTIAHFGLGNAAMVDSVIVTWVGGKSQVLLKQKVNQTLNIRENNNKRWYLNKYLLALIFISLTLLAFIFKK
;
A
#
# COMPACT_ATOMS: atom_id res chain seq x y z
N ASP A 1 0.27 8.94 11.40
CA ASP A 1 -0.98 9.67 11.06
C ASP A 1 -1.97 8.84 10.29
N GLY A 2 -1.53 7.92 9.43
CA GLY A 2 -2.41 6.98 8.73
C GLY A 2 -2.89 7.47 7.36
N ASP A 3 -2.39 8.63 6.92
CA ASP A 3 -2.41 9.01 5.52
C ASP A 3 -1.18 8.49 4.77
N LEU A 4 -1.15 8.77 3.47
CA LEU A 4 -0.08 8.36 2.58
C LEU A 4 0.67 9.61 2.11
N ASP A 5 1.97 9.60 2.34
CA ASP A 5 2.91 10.62 1.90
C ASP A 5 3.46 10.31 0.50
N LEU A 6 4.23 11.25 -0.04
CA LEU A 6 4.85 11.11 -1.35
C LEU A 6 6.36 11.35 -1.27
N PHE A 7 7.14 10.36 -1.69
CA PHE A 7 8.57 10.53 -1.98
C PHE A 7 8.81 10.57 -3.49
N VAL A 8 9.76 11.40 -3.93
CA VAL A 8 10.17 11.55 -5.32
C VAL A 8 11.69 11.44 -5.39
N ALA A 9 12.17 10.31 -5.93
CA ALA A 9 13.55 10.16 -6.36
C ALA A 9 13.80 11.07 -7.58
N ASN A 10 14.68 12.05 -7.42
CA ASN A 10 14.94 13.10 -8.39
C ASN A 10 16.44 13.27 -8.61
N GLY A 11 16.84 13.36 -9.88
CA GLY A 11 18.25 13.50 -10.22
C GLY A 11 18.41 14.18 -11.57
N CYS A 12 19.53 14.87 -11.75
CA CYS A 12 19.82 15.56 -13.00
C CYS A 12 20.01 14.59 -14.16
N LEU A 13 19.97 15.13 -15.38
CA LEU A 13 20.46 14.40 -16.55
C LEU A 13 21.96 14.15 -16.38
N ASN A 14 22.44 13.03 -16.91
CA ASN A 14 23.86 12.68 -16.85
C ASN A 14 24.34 12.55 -18.30
N PRO A 15 25.22 13.45 -18.81
CA PRO A 15 26.22 14.24 -18.08
C PRO A 15 25.86 15.69 -17.72
N SER A 16 24.63 16.17 -17.94
CA SER A 16 24.26 17.57 -17.60
C SER A 16 24.02 17.75 -16.09
N LEU A 17 25.10 17.98 -15.36
CA LEU A 17 25.14 17.99 -13.90
C LEU A 17 24.58 19.28 -13.28
N MET A 18 23.27 19.29 -12.99
CA MET A 18 22.60 20.32 -12.19
C MET A 18 21.94 19.67 -10.96
N PRO A 19 22.60 19.67 -9.78
CA PRO A 19 22.10 18.95 -8.60
C PRO A 19 20.70 19.41 -8.17
N ASN A 20 19.75 18.48 -8.21
CA ASN A 20 18.39 18.67 -7.74
C ASN A 20 18.15 17.71 -6.57
N PRO A 21 17.50 18.16 -5.49
CA PRO A 21 17.23 17.27 -4.37
C PRO A 21 16.11 16.29 -4.70
N ASP A 22 16.15 15.15 -4.04
CA ASP A 22 14.98 14.31 -3.77
C ASP A 22 13.93 15.10 -2.99
N TYR A 23 12.66 14.72 -3.15
CA TYR A 23 11.55 15.35 -2.45
C TYR A 23 10.76 14.38 -1.60
N TYR A 24 10.38 14.82 -0.41
CA TYR A 24 9.37 14.19 0.43
C TYR A 24 8.29 15.22 0.74
N PHE A 25 7.04 14.84 0.48
CA PHE A 25 5.85 15.61 0.76
C PHE A 25 5.00 14.87 1.79
N GLU A 26 4.88 15.48 2.97
CA GLU A 26 3.97 15.02 4.01
C GLU A 26 2.55 15.41 3.61
N ASN A 27 1.63 14.45 3.68
CA ASN A 27 0.22 14.71 3.50
C ASN A 27 -0.34 15.27 4.80
N ILE A 28 -0.97 16.44 4.72
CA ILE A 28 -1.58 17.11 5.86
C ILE A 28 -2.97 17.53 5.44
N ASN A 29 -3.97 16.72 5.81
CA ASN A 29 -5.37 16.96 5.44
C ASN A 29 -5.57 17.15 3.93
N TYR A 30 -5.06 16.21 3.13
CA TYR A 30 -5.14 16.21 1.67
C TYR A 30 -4.33 17.33 0.98
N ARG A 31 -3.34 17.90 1.67
CA ARG A 31 -2.38 18.85 1.13
C ARG A 31 -0.97 18.34 1.30
N PHE A 32 -0.20 18.36 0.23
CA PHE A 32 1.19 17.92 0.23
C PHE A 32 2.12 19.09 0.57
N VAL A 33 2.85 18.97 1.68
CA VAL A 33 3.81 19.97 2.15
C VAL A 33 5.22 19.42 2.02
N ASN A 34 6.11 20.15 1.34
CA ASN A 34 7.50 19.72 1.20
C ASN A 34 8.20 19.74 2.57
N LYS A 35 8.62 18.55 3.01
CA LYS A 35 9.28 18.28 4.29
C LYS A 35 10.65 17.63 4.10
N SER A 36 11.17 17.62 2.87
CA SER A 36 12.39 16.89 2.49
C SER A 36 13.62 17.21 3.35
N GLN A 37 13.86 18.50 3.62
CA GLN A 37 14.97 18.91 4.48
C GLN A 37 14.72 18.56 5.96
N GLU A 38 13.50 18.75 6.44
CA GLU A 38 13.13 18.44 7.83
C GLU A 38 13.27 16.94 8.15
N LYS A 39 12.89 16.08 7.20
CA LYS A 39 13.01 14.62 7.33
C LYS A 39 14.40 14.08 6.94
N GLY A 40 15.33 14.96 6.50
CA GLY A 40 16.70 14.56 6.16
C GLY A 40 16.85 13.73 4.88
N VAL A 41 15.86 13.78 3.97
CA VAL A 41 15.82 12.99 2.73
C VAL A 41 16.02 13.82 1.47
N ALA A 42 16.40 15.10 1.60
CA ALA A 42 16.69 16.01 0.48
C ALA A 42 18.09 15.76 -0.14
N ASP A 43 18.46 14.50 -0.40
CA ASP A 43 19.75 14.16 -1.02
C ASP A 43 19.81 14.70 -2.45
N ARG A 44 20.99 15.17 -2.85
CA ARG A 44 21.21 15.83 -4.15
C ARG A 44 21.98 14.95 -5.13
N GLY A 45 22.06 13.65 -4.83
CA GLY A 45 22.58 12.63 -5.73
C GLY A 45 21.82 12.58 -7.06
N ILE A 46 22.32 11.78 -7.98
CA ILE A 46 21.63 11.53 -9.26
C ILE A 46 20.61 10.40 -9.04
N SER A 47 19.54 10.67 -8.28
CA SER A 47 18.57 9.65 -7.91
C SER A 47 17.82 9.14 -9.14
N ARG A 48 17.52 7.84 -9.13
CA ARG A 48 16.78 7.16 -10.20
C ARG A 48 15.66 6.31 -9.62
N GLY A 49 16.04 5.31 -8.84
CA GLY A 49 15.13 4.34 -8.26
C GLY A 49 14.94 4.59 -6.77
N SER A 50 13.74 4.36 -6.29
CA SER A 50 13.42 4.26 -4.87
C SER A 50 12.51 3.08 -4.60
N VAL A 51 12.67 2.47 -3.44
CA VAL A 51 11.75 1.44 -2.93
C VAL A 51 11.43 1.73 -1.47
N VAL A 52 10.16 1.54 -1.12
CA VAL A 52 9.65 1.68 0.25
C VAL A 52 9.26 0.30 0.77
N PHE A 53 9.80 -0.07 1.93
CA PHE A 53 9.57 -1.36 2.56
C PHE A 53 10.02 -1.31 4.02
N ASP A 54 9.50 -2.23 4.83
CA ASP A 54 9.91 -2.42 6.23
C ASP A 54 11.16 -3.33 6.25
N TYR A 55 12.35 -2.72 6.32
CA TYR A 55 13.64 -3.38 6.09
C TYR A 55 14.01 -4.34 7.22
N ASP A 56 13.78 -3.94 8.47
CA ASP A 56 14.16 -4.70 9.66
C ASP A 56 12.98 -5.42 10.35
N ASN A 57 11.77 -5.27 9.82
CA ASN A 57 10.52 -5.86 10.29
C ASN A 57 10.02 -5.33 11.64
N ASP A 58 10.35 -4.08 11.99
CA ASP A 58 9.85 -3.44 13.21
C ASP A 58 8.46 -2.79 13.06
N GLY A 59 7.98 -2.68 11.81
CA GLY A 59 6.63 -2.25 11.48
C GLY A 59 6.51 -0.80 11.06
N ASP A 60 7.60 -0.04 10.94
CA ASP A 60 7.61 1.18 10.16
C ASP A 60 8.11 0.93 8.72
N LEU A 61 8.09 1.99 7.90
CA LEU A 61 8.52 1.90 6.51
C LEU A 61 9.82 2.67 6.34
N ASP A 62 10.80 1.99 5.74
CA ASP A 62 12.08 2.52 5.33
C ASP A 62 12.09 2.86 3.85
N LEU A 63 13.10 3.62 3.45
CA LEU A 63 13.27 4.07 2.08
C LEU A 63 14.70 3.75 1.60
N LEU A 64 14.83 2.96 0.55
CA LEU A 64 16.09 2.78 -0.16
C LEU A 64 16.06 3.59 -1.45
N VAL A 65 17.06 4.46 -1.65
CA VAL A 65 17.23 5.26 -2.85
C VAL A 65 18.52 4.87 -3.56
N VAL A 66 18.41 4.58 -4.85
CA VAL A 66 19.54 4.23 -5.71
C VAL A 66 19.90 5.43 -6.58
N ASN A 67 21.14 5.85 -6.42
CA ASN A 67 21.75 6.95 -7.15
C ASN A 67 22.64 6.44 -8.28
N GLN A 68 22.57 7.10 -9.44
CA GLN A 68 23.49 6.85 -10.55
C GLN A 68 24.85 7.51 -10.30
N LYS A 69 25.95 6.86 -10.69
CA LYS A 69 27.27 7.48 -10.67
C LYS A 69 27.39 8.58 -11.77
N PRO A 70 27.93 9.77 -11.48
CA PRO A 70 28.27 10.76 -12.49
C PRO A 70 29.26 10.17 -13.52
N ILE A 71 29.02 10.36 -14.82
CA ILE A 71 29.90 9.81 -15.88
C ILE A 71 31.00 10.78 -16.34
N SER A 72 30.89 12.05 -16.02
CA SER A 72 31.88 13.07 -16.34
C SER A 72 31.79 14.25 -15.38
N GLY A 73 32.88 14.99 -15.23
CA GLY A 73 32.94 16.18 -14.38
C GLY A 73 32.99 15.88 -12.89
N ASN A 74 33.21 16.93 -12.11
CA ASN A 74 33.05 16.90 -10.66
C ASN A 74 31.62 17.32 -10.32
N PHE A 75 30.79 16.38 -9.86
CA PHE A 75 29.39 16.67 -9.51
C PHE A 75 29.26 17.54 -8.25
N GLY A 76 30.28 17.56 -7.39
CA GLY A 76 30.27 18.31 -6.13
C GLY A 76 29.39 17.70 -5.03
N GLU A 77 28.44 16.83 -5.37
CA GLU A 77 27.58 16.11 -4.44
C GLU A 77 27.91 14.60 -4.43
N PRO A 78 27.79 13.91 -3.28
CA PRO A 78 27.92 12.46 -3.25
C PRO A 78 26.72 11.81 -3.96
N SER A 79 26.99 10.91 -4.89
CA SER A 79 25.95 10.12 -5.57
C SER A 79 26.12 8.64 -5.21
N ARG A 80 25.43 8.21 -4.15
CA ARG A 80 25.57 6.89 -3.52
C ARG A 80 24.22 6.28 -3.22
N THR A 81 24.11 4.96 -3.19
CA THR A 81 22.90 4.30 -2.66
C THR A 81 22.75 4.61 -1.18
N ILE A 82 21.56 5.02 -0.75
CA ILE A 82 21.27 5.40 0.63
C ILE A 82 20.05 4.63 1.10
N LEU A 83 20.17 3.97 2.26
CA LEU A 83 19.04 3.45 3.02
C LEU A 83 18.72 4.47 4.12
N TYR A 84 17.52 5.03 4.06
CA TYR A 84 16.94 5.83 5.12
C TYR A 84 16.12 4.89 6.00
N ARG A 85 16.68 4.59 7.17
CA ARG A 85 15.95 3.90 8.21
C ARG A 85 15.00 4.88 8.88
N ASN A 86 13.73 4.50 8.99
CA ASN A 86 12.78 5.23 9.82
C ASN A 86 12.84 4.67 11.24
N ASP A 87 12.82 5.55 12.24
CA ASP A 87 12.74 5.18 13.66
C ASP A 87 11.81 6.19 14.39
N SER A 88 10.83 6.74 13.67
CA SER A 88 9.90 7.75 14.19
C SER A 88 8.90 7.16 15.19
N ALA A 89 8.11 8.02 15.86
CA ALA A 89 7.15 7.58 16.89
C ALA A 89 6.20 6.46 16.39
N MET A 90 6.27 5.30 17.05
CA MET A 90 5.54 4.11 16.66
C MET A 90 4.03 4.26 16.85
N GLY A 91 3.28 4.00 15.79
CA GLY A 91 1.86 3.68 15.84
C GLY A 91 1.63 2.19 15.62
N ASN A 92 0.39 1.75 15.81
CA ASN A 92 -0.01 0.41 15.39
C ASN A 92 0.04 0.29 13.87
N TRP A 93 0.30 -0.91 13.36
CA TRP A 93 0.44 -1.17 11.93
C TRP A 93 -0.23 -2.50 11.52
N LEU A 94 -0.43 -2.69 10.22
CA LEU A 94 -0.78 -3.98 9.63
C LEU A 94 -0.01 -4.17 8.33
N LYS A 95 0.68 -5.31 8.21
CA LYS A 95 1.23 -5.79 6.94
C LYS A 95 0.30 -6.85 6.37
N VAL A 96 -0.02 -6.79 5.08
CA VAL A 96 -0.87 -7.78 4.40
C VAL A 96 -0.08 -8.41 3.26
N ARG A 97 0.22 -9.71 3.39
CA ARG A 97 0.83 -10.51 2.32
C ARG A 97 -0.24 -11.34 1.63
N LEU A 98 -0.34 -11.19 0.32
CA LEU A 98 -1.27 -11.97 -0.50
C LEU A 98 -0.56 -13.19 -1.10
N ASN A 99 -1.30 -14.31 -1.17
CA ASN A 99 -0.88 -15.53 -1.86
C ASN A 99 -2.00 -15.93 -2.83
N GLY A 100 -1.87 -15.55 -4.10
CA GLY A 100 -2.84 -15.92 -5.13
C GLY A 100 -2.84 -17.42 -5.44
N VAL A 101 -3.97 -17.93 -5.89
CA VAL A 101 -4.12 -19.31 -6.37
C VAL A 101 -4.54 -19.31 -7.83
N ASP A 102 -5.63 -18.61 -8.16
CA ASP A 102 -6.05 -18.36 -9.54
C ASP A 102 -5.51 -16.98 -10.02
N ALA A 103 -5.34 -16.03 -9.10
CA ALA A 103 -4.65 -14.76 -9.30
C ALA A 103 -3.11 -14.92 -9.16
N ASP A 104 -2.37 -13.84 -9.45
CA ASP A 104 -0.91 -13.80 -9.31
C ASP A 104 -0.45 -14.27 -7.91
N MET A 105 0.61 -15.09 -7.87
CA MET A 105 1.07 -15.73 -6.64
C MET A 105 1.46 -14.72 -5.55
N ASN A 106 1.91 -13.52 -5.93
CA ASN A 106 2.25 -12.44 -5.00
C ASN A 106 1.13 -11.40 -4.88
N GLY A 107 -0.01 -11.64 -5.54
CA GLY A 107 -1.17 -10.76 -5.54
C GLY A 107 -1.02 -9.53 -6.42
N ILE A 108 -0.08 -9.47 -7.36
CA ILE A 108 0.08 -8.33 -8.27
C ILE A 108 -1.26 -8.03 -8.97
N GLY A 109 -1.66 -6.75 -8.96
CA GLY A 109 -2.93 -6.25 -9.47
C GLY A 109 -4.11 -6.34 -8.49
N ALA A 110 -3.93 -6.96 -7.31
CA ALA A 110 -4.96 -6.98 -6.28
C ALA A 110 -5.02 -5.66 -5.51
N ARG A 111 -6.21 -5.33 -5.01
CA ARG A 111 -6.47 -4.18 -4.14
C ARG A 111 -6.78 -4.66 -2.73
N VAL A 112 -6.06 -4.15 -1.75
CA VAL A 112 -6.31 -4.37 -0.32
C VAL A 112 -6.90 -3.10 0.27
N ARG A 113 -8.10 -3.19 0.83
CA ARG A 113 -8.74 -2.13 1.62
C ARG A 113 -8.78 -2.51 3.09
N VAL A 114 -8.31 -1.62 3.95
CA VAL A 114 -8.31 -1.78 5.40
C VAL A 114 -9.19 -0.70 6.02
N VAL A 115 -10.10 -1.12 6.90
CA VAL A 115 -10.90 -0.22 7.74
C VAL A 115 -10.48 -0.42 9.19
N ALA A 116 -10.04 0.65 9.84
CA ALA A 116 -9.62 0.65 11.24
C ALA A 116 -9.68 2.07 11.81
N GLY A 117 -10.12 2.22 13.05
CA GLY A 117 -10.09 3.50 13.77
C GLY A 117 -10.86 4.63 13.08
N GLY A 118 -11.91 4.30 12.32
CA GLY A 118 -12.69 5.27 11.54
C GLY A 118 -12.09 5.66 10.19
N LEU A 119 -10.90 5.14 9.84
CA LEU A 119 -10.25 5.36 8.54
C LEU A 119 -10.51 4.20 7.59
N SER A 120 -10.52 4.51 6.29
CA SER A 120 -10.60 3.54 5.19
C SER A 120 -9.43 3.78 4.24
N MET A 121 -8.47 2.86 4.25
CA MET A 121 -7.22 2.97 3.50
C MET A 121 -7.15 1.92 2.40
N ILE A 122 -6.50 2.24 1.29
CA ILE A 122 -6.31 1.34 0.16
C ILE A 122 -4.81 1.23 -0.16
N ARG A 123 -4.38 0.02 -0.49
CA ARG A 123 -3.12 -0.28 -1.18
C ARG A 123 -3.40 -1.20 -2.34
N GLU A 124 -2.77 -0.93 -3.47
CA GLU A 124 -2.76 -1.83 -4.61
C GLU A 124 -1.39 -2.50 -4.68
N ILE A 125 -1.37 -3.81 -4.94
CA ILE A 125 -0.12 -4.53 -5.11
C ILE A 125 0.32 -4.30 -6.54
N ASP A 126 1.29 -3.43 -6.75
CA ASP A 126 1.83 -3.13 -8.08
C ASP A 126 2.91 -4.14 -8.51
N GLY A 127 3.26 -4.08 -9.79
CA GLY A 127 4.35 -4.86 -10.41
C GLY A 127 5.55 -4.00 -10.80
N GLY A 128 5.75 -2.87 -10.12
CA GLY A 128 6.73 -1.85 -10.46
C GLY A 128 6.31 -0.48 -9.95
N SER A 129 7.26 0.30 -9.42
CA SER A 129 6.95 1.55 -8.72
C SER A 129 7.82 2.71 -9.22
N SER A 130 9.08 2.78 -8.79
CA SER A 130 10.05 3.79 -9.25
C SER A 130 10.86 3.29 -10.46
N HIS A 131 11.81 4.07 -10.96
CA HIS A 131 12.61 3.72 -12.14
C HIS A 131 13.36 2.39 -11.91
N LEU A 132 13.04 1.36 -12.72
CA LEU A 132 13.62 0.02 -12.64
C LEU A 132 13.60 -0.56 -11.22
N SER A 133 12.54 -0.25 -10.46
CA SER A 133 12.42 -0.56 -9.04
C SER A 133 11.02 -1.10 -8.72
N GLN A 134 10.90 -1.86 -7.64
CA GLN A 134 9.64 -2.44 -7.18
C GLN A 134 9.53 -2.32 -5.66
N ASN A 135 8.45 -1.70 -5.17
CA ASN A 135 8.13 -1.70 -3.75
C ASN A 135 7.78 -3.12 -3.26
N SER A 136 7.79 -3.33 -1.95
CA SER A 136 7.35 -4.61 -1.39
C SER A 136 5.93 -4.99 -1.86
N THR A 137 5.71 -6.25 -2.23
CA THR A 137 4.37 -6.79 -2.50
C THR A 137 3.53 -6.99 -1.23
N ILE A 138 4.11 -6.70 -0.06
CA ILE A 138 3.40 -6.69 1.22
C ILE A 138 2.81 -5.30 1.42
N ALA A 139 1.48 -5.20 1.35
CA ALA A 139 0.80 -3.93 1.62
C ALA A 139 0.96 -3.54 3.09
N HIS A 140 1.47 -2.34 3.34
CA HIS A 140 1.61 -1.77 4.68
C HIS A 140 0.56 -0.70 4.94
N PHE A 141 0.01 -0.73 6.15
CA PHE A 141 -0.94 0.23 6.68
C PHE A 141 -0.49 0.71 8.05
N GLY A 142 -0.23 2.02 8.19
CA GLY A 142 -0.14 2.68 9.48
C GLY A 142 -1.55 2.90 10.05
N LEU A 143 -1.79 2.45 11.29
CA LEU A 143 -3.09 2.46 11.96
C LEU A 143 -3.17 3.44 13.12
N GLY A 144 -2.08 4.17 13.42
CA GLY A 144 -2.01 5.11 14.53
C GLY A 144 -2.37 4.43 15.85
N ASN A 145 -3.38 4.94 16.56
CA ASN A 145 -3.80 4.38 17.85
C ASN A 145 -4.89 3.31 17.75
N ALA A 146 -5.31 2.90 16.55
CA ALA A 146 -6.35 1.89 16.41
C ALA A 146 -5.87 0.56 17.01
N ALA A 147 -6.63 0.00 17.96
CA ALA A 147 -6.26 -1.24 18.65
C ALA A 147 -6.71 -2.51 17.91
N MET A 148 -7.51 -2.36 16.85
CA MET A 148 -8.05 -3.46 16.04
C MET A 148 -8.32 -2.98 14.62
N VAL A 149 -8.24 -3.90 13.67
CA VAL A 149 -8.69 -3.71 12.29
C VAL A 149 -10.09 -4.26 12.14
N ASP A 150 -11.05 -3.40 11.79
CA ASP A 150 -12.47 -3.76 11.64
C ASP A 150 -12.66 -4.72 10.47
N SER A 151 -12.06 -4.40 9.33
CA SER A 151 -12.08 -5.26 8.14
C SER A 151 -10.85 -5.12 7.26
N VAL A 152 -10.40 -6.24 6.71
CA VAL A 152 -9.47 -6.33 5.58
C VAL A 152 -10.23 -6.92 4.40
N ILE A 153 -10.26 -6.20 3.29
CA ILE A 153 -11.03 -6.52 2.10
C ILE A 153 -10.07 -6.61 0.94
N VAL A 154 -9.86 -7.81 0.43
CA VAL A 154 -8.99 -8.08 -0.71
C VAL A 154 -9.86 -8.25 -1.94
N THR A 155 -9.67 -7.42 -2.95
CA THR A 155 -10.23 -7.60 -4.29
C THR A 155 -9.11 -8.12 -5.19
N TRP A 156 -9.19 -9.39 -5.56
CA TRP A 156 -8.21 -10.06 -6.42
C TRP A 156 -8.37 -9.65 -7.88
N VAL A 157 -7.32 -9.89 -8.65
CA VAL A 157 -7.40 -9.87 -10.11
C VAL A 157 -8.48 -10.86 -10.57
N GLY A 158 -9.37 -10.42 -11.46
CA GLY A 158 -10.57 -11.18 -11.83
C GLY A 158 -11.82 -10.86 -11.01
N GLY A 159 -11.73 -9.95 -10.03
CA GLY A 159 -12.89 -9.35 -9.35
C GLY A 159 -13.43 -10.11 -8.13
N LYS A 160 -12.88 -11.29 -7.81
CA LYS A 160 -13.23 -12.00 -6.57
C LYS A 160 -12.85 -11.14 -5.37
N SER A 161 -13.69 -11.15 -4.34
CA SER A 161 -13.41 -10.41 -3.10
C SER A 161 -13.46 -11.32 -1.88
N GLN A 162 -12.51 -11.13 -0.97
CA GLN A 162 -12.45 -11.78 0.34
C GLN A 162 -12.47 -10.73 1.45
N VAL A 163 -13.21 -11.03 2.52
CA VAL A 163 -13.36 -10.14 3.68
C VAL A 163 -12.95 -10.89 4.93
N LEU A 164 -12.04 -10.30 5.69
CA LEU A 164 -11.62 -10.75 7.02
C LEU A 164 -12.00 -9.66 8.01
N LEU A 165 -12.66 -10.04 9.11
CA LEU A 165 -13.15 -9.09 10.12
C LEU A 165 -12.32 -9.20 11.41
N LYS A 166 -12.24 -8.11 12.18
CA LYS A 166 -11.67 -8.09 13.54
C LYS A 166 -10.24 -8.66 13.61
N GLN A 167 -9.36 -8.17 12.77
CA GLN A 167 -7.96 -8.59 12.75
C GLN A 167 -7.16 -7.84 13.82
N LYS A 168 -6.17 -8.50 14.42
CA LYS A 168 -5.22 -7.86 15.33
C LYS A 168 -4.34 -6.85 14.59
N VAL A 169 -3.83 -5.88 15.32
CA VAL A 169 -2.78 -4.95 14.84
C VAL A 169 -1.39 -5.52 15.12
N ASN A 170 -0.36 -4.86 14.60
CA ASN A 170 1.06 -5.15 14.78
C ASN A 170 1.44 -6.56 14.35
N GLN A 171 0.96 -6.95 13.16
CA GLN A 171 1.20 -8.27 12.59
C GLN A 171 1.29 -8.25 11.07
N THR A 172 1.95 -9.27 10.54
CA THR A 172 1.86 -9.64 9.12
C THR A 172 0.73 -10.64 8.93
N LEU A 173 -0.36 -10.20 8.31
CA LEU A 173 -1.50 -11.03 7.95
C LEU A 173 -1.26 -11.67 6.58
N ASN A 174 -1.15 -13.00 6.56
CA ASN A 174 -1.04 -13.78 5.33
C ASN A 174 -2.42 -14.20 4.84
N ILE A 175 -2.83 -13.72 3.66
CA ILE A 175 -4.12 -14.03 3.06
C ILE A 175 -3.90 -14.86 1.81
N ARG A 176 -4.38 -16.10 1.82
CA ARG A 176 -4.42 -16.95 0.63
C ARG A 176 -5.73 -16.74 -0.12
N GLU A 177 -5.66 -16.64 -1.44
CA GLU A 177 -6.84 -16.61 -2.29
C GLU A 177 -7.67 -17.88 -2.04
N ASN A 178 -8.97 -17.71 -1.80
CA ASN A 178 -9.86 -18.84 -1.68
C ASN A 178 -10.54 -19.15 -3.02
N ASN A 179 -10.51 -20.42 -3.41
CA ASN A 179 -11.20 -20.89 -4.62
C ASN A 179 -12.69 -21.18 -4.38
N ASN A 180 -13.22 -20.73 -3.24
CA ASN A 180 -14.64 -20.85 -2.97
C ASN A 180 -15.37 -19.90 -3.93
N LYS A 181 -15.94 -20.48 -5.00
CA LYS A 181 -17.03 -19.90 -5.78
C LYS A 181 -18.19 -19.59 -4.83
N ARG A 182 -18.13 -18.50 -4.06
CA ARG A 182 -19.27 -18.03 -3.30
C ARG A 182 -20.26 -17.47 -4.31
N TRP A 183 -21.29 -18.28 -4.56
CA TRP A 183 -22.50 -17.96 -5.27
C TRP A 183 -22.82 -16.48 -5.13
N TYR A 184 -22.74 -15.73 -6.22
CA TYR A 184 -23.60 -14.57 -6.37
C TYR A 184 -25.00 -15.16 -6.21
N LEU A 185 -25.66 -14.91 -5.08
CA LEU A 185 -27.11 -15.01 -5.06
C LEU A 185 -27.56 -14.06 -6.15
N ASN A 186 -27.91 -14.65 -7.30
CA ASN A 186 -28.28 -13.91 -8.48
C ASN A 186 -29.37 -12.92 -8.03
N LYS A 187 -29.30 -11.64 -8.41
CA LYS A 187 -30.31 -10.66 -7.97
C LYS A 187 -31.73 -11.17 -8.31
N TYR A 188 -31.85 -11.97 -9.36
CA TYR A 188 -33.05 -12.70 -9.74
C TYR A 188 -33.45 -13.82 -8.75
N LEU A 189 -32.50 -14.55 -8.17
CA LEU A 189 -32.78 -15.58 -7.15
C LEU A 189 -33.22 -14.94 -5.82
N LEU A 190 -32.60 -13.83 -5.41
CA LEU A 190 -33.06 -13.05 -4.25
C LEU A 190 -34.44 -12.45 -4.50
N ALA A 191 -34.70 -11.93 -5.70
CA ALA A 191 -36.02 -11.46 -6.10
C ALA A 191 -37.06 -12.60 -6.10
N LEU A 192 -36.70 -13.79 -6.57
CA LEU A 192 -37.58 -14.97 -6.56
C LEU A 192 -37.88 -15.45 -5.13
N ILE A 193 -36.89 -15.45 -4.23
CA ILE A 193 -37.10 -15.76 -2.81
C ILE A 193 -37.99 -14.71 -2.14
N PHE A 194 -37.82 -13.43 -2.49
CA PHE A 194 -38.66 -12.35 -1.96
C PHE A 194 -40.12 -12.47 -2.46
N ILE A 195 -40.30 -12.74 -3.75
CA ILE A 195 -41.62 -12.96 -4.37
C ILE A 195 -42.30 -14.17 -3.75
N SER A 196 -41.59 -15.30 -3.58
CA SER A 196 -42.16 -16.51 -2.99
C SER A 196 -42.55 -16.31 -1.52
N LEU A 197 -41.74 -15.61 -0.73
CA LEU A 197 -42.08 -15.25 0.65
C LEU A 197 -43.30 -14.33 0.74
N THR A 198 -43.43 -13.35 -0.17
CA THR A 198 -44.63 -12.48 -0.22
C THR A 198 -45.89 -13.24 -0.63
N LEU A 199 -45.78 -14.18 -1.58
CA LEU A 199 -46.88 -15.06 -1.98
C LEU A 199 -47.31 -16.01 -0.85
N LEU A 200 -46.35 -16.62 -0.15
CA LEU A 200 -46.64 -17.43 1.04
C LEU A 200 -47.34 -16.60 2.13
N ALA A 201 -46.84 -15.40 2.43
CA ALA A 201 -47.47 -14.51 3.41
C ALA A 201 -48.91 -14.11 3.04
N PHE A 202 -49.24 -14.11 1.74
CA PHE A 202 -50.60 -13.87 1.24
C PHE A 202 -51.51 -15.11 1.36
N ILE A 203 -50.96 -16.30 1.15
CA ILE A 203 -51.70 -17.57 1.25
C ILE A 203 -52.04 -17.91 2.70
N PHE A 204 -51.14 -17.62 3.64
CA PHE A 204 -51.32 -17.93 5.08
C PHE A 204 -52.03 -16.83 5.88
N LYS A 205 -52.60 -15.81 5.23
CA LYS A 205 -53.37 -14.73 5.86
C LYS A 205 -54.90 -14.95 5.84
N LYS A 206 -55.36 -16.18 5.58
CA LYS A 206 -56.77 -16.58 5.71
C LYS A 206 -57.01 -17.38 6.98
#